data_AF-A0A1E4R444-F1
#
_entry.id   AF-A0A1E4R444-F1
#
_cell.length_a   1.000
_cell.length_b   1.000
_cell.length_c   1.000
_cell.angle_alpha   90.00
_cell.angle_beta   90.00
_cell.angle_gamma   90.00
#
_symmetry.space_group_name_H-M   'P 1'
#
loop_
_entity.id
_entity.type
_entity.pdbx_description
1 polymer ?
#
loop_
_entity_poly.entity_id
_entity_poly.type
_entity_poly.pdbx_seq_one_letter_code
_entity_poly.pdbx_strand_id
1 'polypeptide(L)'
;MSVISMKQLLEAGVHFGHQTRRWNPKMKKYIFVERNGIYIIDLQKTVKKLEEAYDFMRQVGQDGGKVLFVGTKKQAQEAIKDEAERSGNYYINQRWLGGTLTNFGTIQKRVARMKQIEKMEEEGTFEVLPKKEVIQLKKEHERLIKFLGGIRDMHDLPDVMFVVDPRKERIAVAEARKLNIPLVGIVDTNCDPDEIDYVIPANDDAIRAVKLLTAKMADALIESKQGEEEAPAVEAAAE
;
A
#
# COMPACT_ATOMS: atom_id res chain seq x y z
N MET A 1 -23.29 -3.44 4.02
CA MET A 1 -23.53 -2.62 2.80
C MET A 1 -22.47 -3.02 1.79
N SER A 2 -22.81 -3.22 0.52
CA SER A 2 -21.80 -3.54 -0.49
C SER A 2 -20.85 -2.36 -0.67
N VAL A 3 -19.57 -2.56 -0.38
CA VAL A 3 -18.52 -1.52 -0.38
C VAL A 3 -18.36 -0.85 -1.76
N ILE A 4 -18.56 -1.63 -2.82
CA ILE A 4 -18.51 -1.18 -4.23
C ILE A 4 -19.60 -1.89 -5.04
N SER A 5 -20.24 -1.16 -5.95
CA SER A 5 -21.16 -1.76 -6.92
C SER A 5 -20.42 -2.47 -8.08
N MET A 6 -20.98 -3.57 -8.59
CA MET A 6 -20.41 -4.27 -9.74
C MET A 6 -20.25 -3.37 -10.98
N LYS A 7 -21.17 -2.41 -11.15
CA LYS A 7 -21.11 -1.40 -12.23
C LYS A 7 -19.83 -0.56 -12.14
N GLN A 8 -19.47 -0.09 -10.95
CA GLN A 8 -18.24 0.68 -10.73
C GLN A 8 -16.98 -0.14 -11.03
N LEU A 9 -16.94 -1.42 -10.62
CA LEU A 9 -15.82 -2.31 -10.94
C LEU A 9 -15.67 -2.53 -12.45
N LEU A 10 -16.79 -2.61 -13.16
CA LEU A 10 -16.80 -2.80 -14.61
C LEU A 10 -16.34 -1.53 -15.34
N GLU A 11 -16.82 -0.35 -14.94
CA GLU A 11 -16.42 0.96 -15.49
C GLU A 11 -14.95 1.30 -15.21
N ALA A 12 -14.43 0.88 -14.06
CA ALA A 12 -13.02 1.05 -13.70
C ALA A 12 -12.08 0.05 -14.42
N GLY A 13 -12.62 -0.97 -15.09
CA GLY A 13 -11.83 -1.96 -15.83
C GLY A 13 -11.14 -3.01 -14.94
N VAL A 14 -11.70 -3.30 -13.76
CA VAL A 14 -11.15 -4.25 -12.77
C VAL A 14 -11.15 -5.70 -13.28
N HIS A 15 -12.06 -6.02 -14.19
CA HIS A 15 -12.28 -7.37 -14.71
C HIS A 15 -11.25 -7.82 -15.76
N PHE A 16 -10.45 -6.90 -16.30
CA PHE A 16 -9.43 -7.27 -17.29
C PHE A 16 -8.20 -7.84 -16.58
N GLY A 17 -7.79 -9.05 -16.95
CA GLY A 17 -6.51 -9.62 -16.54
C GLY A 17 -5.46 -9.54 -17.65
N HIS A 18 -4.45 -10.39 -17.54
CA HIS A 18 -3.36 -10.49 -18.51
C HIS A 18 -3.66 -11.49 -19.65
N GLN A 19 -2.74 -11.53 -20.62
CA GLN A 19 -2.75 -12.52 -21.69
C GLN A 19 -2.63 -13.94 -21.15
N THR A 20 -3.25 -14.91 -21.84
CA THR A 20 -3.26 -16.32 -21.44
C THR A 20 -1.89 -16.97 -21.29
N ARG A 21 -0.85 -16.43 -21.95
CA ARG A 21 0.52 -16.94 -21.82
C ARG A 21 1.21 -16.58 -20.50
N ARG A 22 0.70 -15.58 -19.78
CA ARG A 22 1.35 -15.02 -18.57
C ARG A 22 0.69 -15.43 -17.26
N TRP A 23 -0.40 -16.19 -17.33
CA TRP A 23 -1.22 -16.52 -16.18
C TRP A 23 -0.56 -17.52 -15.23
N ASN A 24 -0.98 -17.48 -13.97
CA ASN A 24 -0.66 -18.46 -12.95
C ASN A 24 -1.83 -19.46 -12.84
N PRO A 25 -1.59 -20.78 -12.97
CA PRO A 25 -2.65 -21.80 -12.84
C PRO A 25 -3.46 -21.74 -11.54
N LYS A 26 -2.87 -21.27 -10.44
CA LYS A 26 -3.58 -21.12 -9.15
C LYS A 26 -4.67 -20.03 -9.19
N MET A 27 -4.56 -19.07 -10.11
CA MET A 27 -5.59 -18.05 -10.34
C MET A 27 -6.82 -18.59 -11.08
N LYS A 28 -6.82 -19.86 -11.54
CA LYS A 28 -7.97 -20.48 -12.23
C LYS A 28 -9.28 -20.32 -11.46
N LYS A 29 -9.24 -20.35 -10.12
CA LYS A 29 -10.42 -20.18 -9.26
C LYS A 29 -11.05 -18.78 -9.36
N TYR A 30 -10.30 -17.76 -9.74
CA TYR A 30 -10.75 -16.37 -9.87
C TYR A 30 -10.99 -15.92 -11.31
N ILE A 31 -10.59 -16.72 -12.30
CA ILE A 31 -10.81 -16.44 -13.72
C ILE A 31 -12.22 -16.91 -14.11
N PHE A 32 -12.95 -16.05 -14.81
CA PHE A 32 -14.28 -16.34 -15.33
C PHE A 32 -14.20 -17.00 -16.71
N VAL A 33 -13.69 -16.28 -17.71
CA VAL A 33 -13.56 -16.74 -19.11
C VAL A 33 -12.34 -16.12 -19.78
N GLU A 34 -11.94 -16.67 -20.92
CA GLU A 34 -10.99 -16.04 -21.83
C GLU A 34 -11.76 -15.38 -22.98
N ARG A 35 -11.38 -14.15 -23.35
CA ARG A 35 -11.89 -13.47 -24.55
C ARG A 35 -10.75 -12.78 -25.28
N ASN A 36 -10.60 -13.07 -26.57
CA ASN A 36 -9.55 -12.48 -27.42
C ASN A 36 -8.12 -12.65 -26.85
N GLY A 37 -7.83 -13.78 -26.21
CA GLY A 37 -6.51 -14.06 -25.62
C GLY A 37 -6.22 -13.36 -24.29
N ILE A 38 -7.21 -12.69 -23.69
CA ILE A 38 -7.13 -12.04 -22.38
C ILE A 38 -8.05 -12.77 -21.40
N TYR A 39 -7.55 -13.06 -20.20
CA TYR A 39 -8.38 -13.60 -19.13
C TYR A 39 -9.26 -12.51 -18.50
N ILE A 40 -10.52 -12.84 -18.28
CA ILE A 40 -11.47 -11.99 -17.57
C ILE A 40 -11.61 -12.54 -16.15
N ILE A 41 -11.42 -11.66 -15.16
CA ILE A 41 -11.54 -11.95 -13.74
C ILE A 41 -13.03 -11.94 -13.35
N ASP A 42 -13.43 -12.87 -12.51
CA ASP A 42 -14.78 -13.01 -11.99
C ASP A 42 -15.08 -11.92 -10.94
N LEU A 43 -15.85 -10.89 -11.35
CA LEU A 43 -16.21 -9.78 -10.48
C LEU A 43 -17.07 -10.20 -9.27
N GLN A 44 -17.83 -11.29 -9.34
CA GLN A 44 -18.59 -11.76 -8.17
C GLN A 44 -17.65 -12.21 -7.06
N LYS A 45 -16.56 -12.89 -7.43
CA LYS A 45 -15.50 -13.27 -6.49
C LYS A 45 -14.72 -12.05 -6.01
N THR A 46 -14.45 -11.09 -6.90
CA THR A 46 -13.81 -9.82 -6.53
C THR A 46 -14.63 -9.09 -5.46
N VAL A 47 -15.96 -8.96 -5.62
CA VAL A 47 -16.81 -8.27 -4.64
C VAL A 47 -16.73 -8.95 -3.28
N LYS A 48 -16.90 -10.28 -3.22
CA LYS A 48 -16.83 -11.02 -1.94
C LYS A 48 -15.47 -10.86 -1.26
N LYS A 49 -14.40 -11.01 -2.04
CA LYS A 49 -13.03 -10.89 -1.53
C LYS A 49 -12.65 -9.48 -1.13
N LEU A 50 -13.19 -8.49 -1.83
CA LEU A 50 -13.04 -7.09 -1.47
C LEU A 50 -13.76 -6.79 -0.15
N GLU A 51 -14.96 -7.34 0.07
CA GLU A 51 -15.67 -7.20 1.35
C GLU A 51 -14.87 -7.83 2.50
N GLU A 52 -14.35 -9.07 2.33
CA GLU A 52 -13.47 -9.71 3.31
C GLU A 52 -12.23 -8.85 3.65
N ALA A 53 -11.57 -8.30 2.62
CA ALA A 53 -10.41 -7.44 2.80
C ALA A 53 -10.78 -6.09 3.45
N TYR A 54 -11.91 -5.52 3.07
CA TYR A 54 -12.40 -4.25 3.61
C TYR A 54 -12.73 -4.37 5.10
N ASP A 55 -13.44 -5.43 5.50
CA ASP A 55 -13.78 -5.69 6.90
C ASP A 55 -12.53 -5.91 7.75
N PHE A 56 -11.53 -6.63 7.23
CA PHE A 56 -10.25 -6.80 7.90
C PHE A 56 -9.49 -5.47 8.08
N MET A 57 -9.41 -4.66 7.02
CA MET A 57 -8.76 -3.34 7.08
C MET A 57 -9.48 -2.40 8.05
N ARG A 58 -10.81 -2.45 8.08
CA ARG A 58 -11.62 -1.70 9.04
C ARG A 58 -11.31 -2.12 10.48
N GLN A 59 -11.22 -3.43 10.75
CA GLN A 59 -10.86 -3.95 12.07
C GLN A 59 -9.47 -3.47 12.49
N VAL A 60 -8.48 -3.55 11.60
CA VAL A 60 -7.11 -3.06 11.86
C VAL A 60 -7.12 -1.58 12.19
N GLY A 61 -7.93 -0.79 11.49
CA GLY A 61 -8.09 0.62 11.77
C GLY A 61 -8.81 0.93 13.09
N GLN A 62 -9.69 0.05 13.58
CA GLN A 62 -10.34 0.16 14.91
C GLN A 62 -9.38 -0.22 16.04
N ASP A 63 -8.46 -1.15 15.78
CA ASP A 63 -7.43 -1.54 16.75
C ASP A 63 -6.28 -0.51 16.82
N GLY A 64 -6.36 0.59 16.07
CA GLY A 64 -5.31 1.62 15.98
C GLY A 64 -4.07 1.19 15.19
N GLY A 65 -4.16 0.07 14.45
CA GLY A 65 -3.06 -0.51 13.70
C GLY A 65 -2.56 0.39 12.56
N LYS A 66 -1.27 0.28 12.24
CA LYS A 66 -0.61 1.02 11.16
C LYS A 66 -0.54 0.18 9.89
N VAL A 67 -0.96 0.79 8.78
CA VAL A 67 -0.91 0.15 7.46
C VAL A 67 0.22 0.73 6.62
N LEU A 68 0.93 -0.14 5.90
CA LEU A 68 1.90 0.24 4.88
C LEU A 68 1.35 -0.07 3.47
N PHE A 69 1.12 0.97 2.67
CA PHE A 69 0.70 0.84 1.28
C PHE A 69 1.91 0.73 0.34
N VAL A 70 1.96 -0.30 -0.50
CA VAL A 70 3.12 -0.62 -1.35
C VAL A 70 2.70 -0.83 -2.79
N GLY A 71 3.34 -0.10 -3.70
CA GLY A 71 3.19 -0.32 -5.13
C GLY A 71 4.08 0.60 -5.95
N THR A 72 5.02 -0.01 -6.65
CA THR A 72 6.09 0.65 -7.40
C THR A 72 5.74 0.83 -8.89
N LYS A 73 4.68 0.18 -9.36
CA LYS A 73 4.14 0.34 -10.71
C LYS A 73 3.73 1.79 -10.95
N LYS A 74 4.03 2.31 -12.14
CA LYS A 74 3.66 3.68 -12.56
C LYS A 74 2.18 3.98 -12.35
N GLN A 75 1.32 2.99 -12.58
CA GLN A 75 -0.13 3.09 -12.45
C GLN A 75 -0.63 3.13 -11.00
N ALA A 76 0.19 2.67 -10.05
CA ALA A 76 -0.13 2.63 -8.64
C ALA A 76 0.52 3.77 -7.84
N GLN A 77 1.60 4.39 -8.34
CA GLN A 77 2.44 5.27 -7.50
C GLN A 77 1.69 6.48 -6.92
N GLU A 78 0.84 7.12 -7.74
CA GLU A 78 0.07 8.30 -7.35
C GLU A 78 -1.07 7.89 -6.42
N ALA A 79 -1.87 6.89 -6.82
CA ALA A 79 -2.97 6.38 -6.01
C ALA A 79 -2.53 5.91 -4.61
N ILE A 80 -1.40 5.23 -4.50
CA ILE A 80 -0.88 4.76 -3.20
C ILE A 80 -0.44 5.92 -2.32
N LYS A 81 0.23 6.91 -2.90
CA LYS A 81 0.69 8.08 -2.15
C LYS A 81 -0.50 8.86 -1.61
N ASP A 82 -1.41 9.26 -2.50
CA ASP A 82 -2.52 10.14 -2.16
C ASP A 82 -3.45 9.51 -1.12
N GLU A 83 -3.76 8.21 -1.26
CA GLU A 83 -4.68 7.51 -0.37
C GLU A 83 -4.04 7.14 0.99
N ALA A 84 -2.74 6.88 1.01
CA ALA A 84 -2.02 6.68 2.27
C ALA A 84 -1.89 7.99 3.05
N GLU A 85 -1.55 9.10 2.38
CA GLU A 85 -1.51 10.43 3.00
C GLU A 85 -2.90 10.82 3.51
N ARG A 86 -3.96 10.58 2.73
CA ARG A 86 -5.35 10.85 3.13
C ARG A 86 -5.78 10.05 4.37
N SER A 87 -5.35 8.78 4.48
CA SER A 87 -5.69 7.93 5.63
C SER A 87 -4.73 8.09 6.82
N GLY A 88 -3.67 8.89 6.70
CA GLY A 88 -2.64 9.08 7.73
C GLY A 88 -1.80 7.83 7.97
N ASN A 89 -1.55 7.05 6.92
CA ASN A 89 -0.79 5.80 6.93
C ASN A 89 0.50 5.92 6.10
N TYR A 90 1.33 4.88 6.16
CA TYR A 90 2.62 4.87 5.51
C TYR A 90 2.53 4.37 4.07
N TYR A 91 3.48 4.79 3.22
CA TYR A 91 3.52 4.32 1.84
C TYR A 91 4.93 4.14 1.27
N ILE A 92 5.05 3.26 0.28
CA ILE A 92 6.20 3.12 -0.60
C ILE A 92 5.70 3.02 -2.04
N ASN A 93 5.85 4.12 -2.78
CA ASN A 93 5.38 4.23 -4.16
C ASN A 93 6.51 4.22 -5.21
N GLN A 94 7.77 4.34 -4.79
CA GLN A 94 8.92 4.40 -5.72
C GLN A 94 9.59 3.04 -5.89
N ARG A 95 10.56 2.71 -5.03
CA ARG A 95 11.28 1.44 -5.11
C ARG A 95 11.38 0.84 -3.72
N TRP A 96 11.01 -0.43 -3.60
CA TRP A 96 11.28 -1.21 -2.40
C TRP A 96 12.79 -1.44 -2.25
N LEU A 97 13.34 -1.02 -1.11
CA LEU A 97 14.71 -1.34 -0.72
C LEU A 97 14.69 -2.69 0.00
N GLY A 98 15.49 -3.66 -0.46
CA GLY A 98 15.59 -4.93 0.24
C GLY A 98 16.11 -4.71 1.67
N GLY A 99 15.45 -5.32 2.65
CA GLY A 99 15.70 -5.10 4.06
C GLY A 99 14.85 -3.99 4.69
N THR A 100 13.85 -3.45 3.97
CA THR A 100 12.99 -2.39 4.52
C THR A 100 12.32 -2.82 5.82
N LEU A 101 11.79 -4.04 5.88
CA LEU A 101 11.13 -4.56 7.08
C LEU A 101 12.08 -5.46 7.88
N THR A 102 12.80 -6.34 7.19
CA THR A 102 13.67 -7.34 7.85
C THR A 102 14.94 -6.76 8.48
N ASN A 103 15.39 -5.58 8.04
CA ASN A 103 16.51 -4.84 8.61
C ASN A 103 16.10 -3.39 8.94
N PHE A 104 14.98 -3.26 9.64
CA PHE A 104 14.35 -1.98 9.93
C PHE A 104 15.27 -1.00 10.68
N GLY A 105 16.09 -1.49 11.61
CA GLY A 105 17.07 -0.63 12.33
C GLY A 105 18.08 0.06 11.42
N THR A 106 18.44 -0.53 10.28
CA THR A 106 19.32 0.12 9.29
C THR A 106 18.57 1.17 8.47
N ILE A 107 17.29 0.93 8.19
CA ILE A 107 16.42 1.88 7.50
C ILE A 107 16.15 3.10 8.38
N GLN A 108 15.86 2.89 9.67
CA GLN A 108 15.69 3.96 10.64
C GLN A 108 16.92 4.87 10.71
N LYS A 109 18.14 4.33 10.64
CA LYS A 109 19.36 5.15 10.55
C LYS A 109 19.39 6.03 9.30
N ARG A 110 18.89 5.54 8.16
CA ARG A 110 18.78 6.34 6.92
C ARG A 110 17.68 7.40 7.01
N VAL A 111 16.57 7.11 7.68
CA VAL A 111 15.52 8.10 7.97
C VAL A 111 16.06 9.17 8.93
N ALA A 112 16.82 8.79 9.96
CA ALA A 112 17.49 9.73 10.85
C ALA A 112 18.49 10.61 10.08
N ARG A 113 19.27 10.03 9.16
CA ARG A 113 20.16 10.79 8.27
C ARG A 113 19.39 11.80 7.40
N MET A 114 18.23 11.41 6.88
CA MET A 114 17.35 12.32 6.13
C MET A 114 16.91 13.51 7.00
N LYS A 115 16.41 13.26 8.22
CA LYS A 115 16.01 14.30 9.18
C LYS A 115 17.19 15.18 9.61
N GLN A 116 18.39 14.63 9.70
CA GLN A 116 19.61 15.41 9.97
C GLN A 116 19.95 16.39 8.85
N ILE A 117 19.84 15.96 7.58
CA ILE A 117 20.15 16.86 6.44
C ILE A 117 19.14 18.00 6.38
N GLU A 118 17.86 17.73 6.66
CA GLU A 118 16.82 18.78 6.78
C GLU A 118 17.15 19.79 7.87
N LYS A 119 17.51 19.29 9.07
CA LYS A 119 17.91 20.14 10.18
C LYS A 119 19.14 21.01 9.85
N MET A 120 20.13 20.47 9.13
CA MET A 120 21.29 21.24 8.68
C MET A 120 20.91 22.35 7.70
N GLU A 121 19.91 22.12 6.85
CA GLU A 121 19.38 23.13 5.92
C GLU A 121 18.61 24.23 6.69
N GLU A 122 17.79 23.86 7.66
CA GLU A 122 17.03 24.78 8.52
C GLU A 122 17.94 25.66 9.41
N GLU A 123 19.02 25.09 9.94
CA GLU A 123 20.00 25.80 10.78
C GLU A 123 20.97 26.69 9.98
N GLY A 124 20.84 26.76 8.64
CA GLY A 124 21.70 27.58 7.78
C GLY A 124 23.12 27.03 7.59
N THR A 125 23.38 25.78 7.97
CA THR A 125 24.72 25.16 7.86
C THR A 125 25.19 25.09 6.41
N PHE A 126 24.27 25.04 5.44
CA PHE A 126 24.59 25.01 4.02
C PHE A 126 25.29 26.29 3.52
N GLU A 127 25.14 27.42 4.21
CA GLU A 127 25.79 28.68 3.83
C GLU A 127 27.29 28.69 4.15
N VAL A 128 27.71 27.92 5.16
CA VAL A 128 29.10 27.81 5.62
C VAL A 128 29.88 26.77 4.82
N LEU A 129 29.17 25.79 4.24
CA LEU A 129 29.79 24.67 3.53
C LEU A 129 30.18 25.03 2.09
N PRO A 130 31.21 24.38 1.52
CA PRO A 130 31.53 24.50 0.10
C PRO A 130 30.34 24.10 -0.78
N LYS A 131 30.08 24.87 -1.85
CA LYS A 131 28.97 24.61 -2.79
C LYS A 131 28.92 23.16 -3.32
N LYS A 132 30.09 22.52 -3.50
CA LYS A 132 30.17 21.12 -3.94
C LYS A 132 29.56 20.15 -2.92
N GLU A 133 29.82 20.37 -1.63
CA GLU A 133 29.28 19.55 -0.54
C GLU A 133 27.79 19.76 -0.37
N VAL A 134 27.32 21.01 -0.46
CA VAL A 134 25.89 21.34 -0.44
C VAL A 134 25.14 20.61 -1.56
N ILE A 135 25.69 20.58 -2.78
CA ILE A 135 25.09 19.84 -3.89
C ILE A 135 25.02 18.33 -3.61
N GLN A 136 26.04 17.76 -2.96
CA GLN A 136 26.03 16.35 -2.60
C GLN A 136 24.98 16.05 -1.53
N LEU A 137 24.88 16.88 -0.49
CA LEU A 137 23.87 16.75 0.56
C LEU A 137 22.45 16.89 0.00
N LYS A 138 22.21 17.84 -0.90
CA LYS A 138 20.90 17.99 -1.57
C LYS A 138 20.54 16.76 -2.42
N LYS A 139 21.50 16.20 -3.17
CA LYS A 139 21.29 14.96 -3.93
C LYS A 139 21.04 13.76 -3.02
N GLU A 140 21.73 13.68 -1.88
CA GLU A 140 21.52 12.64 -0.87
C GLU A 140 20.10 12.73 -0.29
N HIS A 141 19.69 13.94 0.12
CA HIS A 141 18.38 14.24 0.68
C HIS A 141 17.24 13.96 -0.30
N GLU A 142 17.34 14.45 -1.54
CA GLU A 142 16.35 14.21 -2.58
C GLU A 142 16.16 12.70 -2.85
N ARG A 143 17.27 11.96 -2.84
CA ARG A 143 17.24 10.49 -2.98
C ARG A 143 16.59 9.83 -1.77
N LEU A 144 16.88 10.28 -0.55
CA LEU A 144 16.29 9.73 0.68
C LEU A 144 14.79 10.01 0.74
N ILE A 145 14.34 11.25 0.47
CA ILE A 145 12.92 11.59 0.39
C ILE A 145 12.20 10.73 -0.63
N LYS A 146 12.79 10.57 -1.82
CA LYS A 146 12.16 9.79 -2.90
C LYS A 146 11.87 8.34 -2.50
N PHE A 147 12.73 7.71 -1.69
CA PHE A 147 12.57 6.30 -1.33
C PHE A 147 11.97 6.06 0.05
N LEU A 148 12.20 6.96 1.01
CA LEU A 148 11.87 6.79 2.42
C LEU A 148 10.84 7.82 2.92
N GLY A 149 10.41 8.77 2.09
CA GLY A 149 9.49 9.83 2.49
C GLY A 149 8.19 9.30 3.09
N GLY A 150 7.60 8.26 2.49
CA GLY A 150 6.34 7.68 2.99
C GLY A 150 6.47 6.79 4.23
N ILE A 151 7.70 6.51 4.71
CA ILE A 151 7.97 5.81 5.98
C ILE A 151 8.76 6.70 6.96
N ARG A 152 8.78 8.02 6.72
CA ARG A 152 9.55 9.00 7.50
C ARG A 152 9.19 8.99 8.98
N ASP A 153 7.92 8.82 9.29
CA ASP A 153 7.36 8.87 10.64
C ASP A 153 6.91 7.49 11.13
N MET A 154 7.47 6.44 10.49
CA MET A 154 7.28 5.05 10.90
C MET A 154 8.31 4.70 11.97
N HIS A 155 7.85 4.58 13.21
CA HIS A 155 8.68 4.25 14.37
C HIS A 155 8.79 2.74 14.61
N ASP A 156 7.70 2.03 14.34
CA ASP A 156 7.57 0.58 14.51
C ASP A 156 7.24 -0.10 13.18
N LEU A 157 7.28 -1.43 13.14
CA LEU A 157 6.85 -2.18 11.96
C LEU A 157 5.34 -2.00 11.74
N PRO A 158 4.86 -2.01 10.47
CA PRO A 158 3.44 -1.94 10.19
C PRO A 158 2.75 -3.24 10.63
N ASP A 159 1.52 -3.10 11.12
CA ASP A 159 0.66 -4.23 11.50
C ASP A 159 0.11 -4.95 10.28
N VAL A 160 -0.14 -4.22 9.18
CA VAL A 160 -0.65 -4.77 7.92
C VAL A 160 0.04 -4.10 6.74
N MET A 161 0.26 -4.87 5.68
CA MET A 161 0.79 -4.36 4.43
C MET A 161 -0.22 -4.55 3.29
N PHE A 162 -0.57 -3.45 2.61
CA PHE A 162 -1.38 -3.45 1.40
C PHE A 162 -0.48 -3.40 0.17
N VAL A 163 -0.60 -4.36 -0.75
CA VAL A 163 0.31 -4.51 -1.90
C VAL A 163 -0.45 -4.49 -3.22
N VAL A 164 0.03 -3.68 -4.17
CA VAL A 164 -0.42 -3.70 -5.57
C VAL A 164 0.60 -4.45 -6.42
N ASP A 165 0.18 -5.53 -7.10
CA ASP A 165 1.01 -6.48 -7.85
C ASP A 165 2.07 -7.22 -6.99
N PRO A 166 1.70 -8.31 -6.28
CA PRO A 166 2.65 -9.14 -5.54
C PRO A 166 3.85 -9.64 -6.37
N ARG A 167 3.68 -9.85 -7.68
CA ARG A 167 4.76 -10.36 -8.54
C ARG A 167 5.84 -9.31 -8.76
N LYS A 168 5.45 -8.04 -8.92
CA LYS A 168 6.39 -6.93 -9.05
C LYS A 168 6.98 -6.55 -7.69
N GLU A 169 6.22 -6.72 -6.61
CA GLU A 169 6.56 -6.39 -5.23
C GLU A 169 7.08 -7.60 -4.42
N ARG A 170 7.57 -8.65 -5.11
CA ARG A 170 7.99 -9.93 -4.50
C ARG A 170 8.91 -9.82 -3.28
N ILE A 171 9.79 -8.81 -3.24
CA ILE A 171 10.72 -8.60 -2.13
C ILE A 171 9.96 -8.11 -0.89
N ALA A 172 9.03 -7.18 -1.08
CA ALA A 172 8.18 -6.67 0.00
C ALA A 172 7.33 -7.80 0.58
N VAL A 173 6.67 -8.57 -0.29
CA VAL A 173 5.85 -9.73 0.08
C VAL A 173 6.69 -10.76 0.84
N ALA A 174 7.88 -11.12 0.35
CA ALA A 174 8.75 -12.08 1.02
C ALA A 174 9.22 -11.60 2.41
N GLU A 175 9.53 -10.31 2.55
CA GLU A 175 9.91 -9.74 3.84
C GLU A 175 8.75 -9.71 4.84
N ALA A 176 7.56 -9.29 4.40
CA ALA A 176 6.36 -9.27 5.24
C ALA A 176 5.98 -10.69 5.72
N ARG A 177 5.98 -11.67 4.82
CA ARG A 177 5.73 -13.08 5.17
C ARG A 177 6.73 -13.61 6.19
N LYS A 178 8.01 -13.26 6.05
CA LYS A 178 9.05 -13.69 7.00
C LYS A 178 8.84 -13.14 8.41
N LEU A 179 8.23 -11.95 8.52
CA LEU A 179 7.91 -11.29 9.77
C LEU A 179 6.48 -11.56 10.26
N ASN A 180 5.73 -12.42 9.55
CA ASN A 180 4.32 -12.73 9.82
C ASN A 180 3.41 -11.49 9.82
N ILE A 181 3.71 -10.49 8.98
CA ILE A 181 2.84 -9.34 8.76
C ILE A 181 1.75 -9.74 7.78
N PRO A 182 0.45 -9.64 8.14
CA PRO A 182 -0.67 -9.92 7.25
C PRO A 182 -0.62 -9.10 5.96
N LEU A 183 -0.96 -9.75 4.85
CA LEU A 183 -0.92 -9.18 3.51
C LEU A 183 -2.32 -9.06 2.91
N VAL A 184 -2.67 -7.84 2.52
CA VAL A 184 -3.83 -7.54 1.68
C VAL A 184 -3.32 -7.11 0.31
N GLY A 185 -3.87 -7.62 -0.78
CA GLY A 185 -3.31 -7.24 -2.08
C GLY A 185 -4.19 -7.41 -3.30
N ILE A 186 -3.93 -6.57 -4.29
CA ILE A 186 -4.52 -6.64 -5.63
C ILE A 186 -3.75 -7.68 -6.42
N VAL A 187 -4.44 -8.75 -6.83
CA VAL A 187 -3.84 -9.91 -7.49
C VAL A 187 -4.44 -10.07 -8.88
N ASP A 188 -3.62 -9.83 -9.90
CA ASP A 188 -3.97 -10.15 -11.28
C ASP A 188 -3.70 -11.64 -11.56
N THR A 189 -4.27 -12.15 -12.64
CA THR A 189 -4.11 -13.48 -13.24
C THR A 189 -2.69 -14.02 -13.34
N ASN A 190 -1.65 -13.17 -13.30
CA ASN A 190 -0.25 -13.53 -13.44
C ASN A 190 0.49 -13.74 -12.09
N CYS A 191 -0.18 -13.48 -10.97
CA CYS A 191 0.35 -13.53 -9.60
C CYS A 191 -0.05 -14.85 -8.90
N ASP A 192 0.69 -15.23 -7.85
CA ASP A 192 0.32 -16.38 -7.00
C ASP A 192 -0.62 -15.90 -5.87
N PRO A 193 -1.88 -16.37 -5.81
CA PRO A 193 -2.81 -15.97 -4.76
C PRO A 193 -2.45 -16.53 -3.38
N ASP A 194 -1.57 -17.54 -3.28
CA ASP A 194 -1.18 -18.14 -1.99
C ASP A 194 -0.07 -17.32 -1.27
N GLU A 195 0.41 -16.25 -1.89
CA GLU A 195 1.36 -15.31 -1.30
C GLU A 195 0.72 -14.20 -0.47
N ILE A 196 -0.61 -14.07 -0.56
CA ILE A 196 -1.39 -12.98 0.04
C ILE A 196 -2.50 -13.60 0.89
N ASP A 197 -2.70 -13.07 2.10
CA ASP A 197 -3.71 -13.58 3.04
C ASP A 197 -5.12 -13.14 2.62
N TYR A 198 -5.28 -11.86 2.28
CA TYR A 198 -6.51 -11.26 1.81
C TYR A 198 -6.38 -10.86 0.33
N VAL A 199 -6.66 -11.82 -0.55
CA VAL A 199 -6.55 -11.68 -2.00
C VAL A 199 -7.70 -10.88 -2.56
N ILE A 200 -7.45 -9.79 -3.29
CA ILE A 200 -8.44 -9.06 -4.08
C ILE A 200 -8.17 -9.33 -5.58
N PRO A 201 -8.92 -10.24 -6.23
CA PRO A 201 -8.72 -10.54 -7.65
C PRO A 201 -9.10 -9.34 -8.51
N ALA A 202 -8.13 -8.70 -9.16
CA ALA A 202 -8.36 -7.44 -9.86
C ALA A 202 -7.20 -7.08 -10.81
N ASN A 203 -7.53 -6.21 -11.78
CA ASN A 203 -6.57 -5.59 -12.68
C ASN A 203 -5.61 -4.65 -11.94
N ASP A 204 -4.31 -4.86 -12.09
CA ASP A 204 -3.25 -4.04 -11.50
C ASP A 204 -2.57 -3.07 -12.49
N ASP A 205 -2.91 -3.17 -13.78
CA ASP A 205 -2.36 -2.34 -14.86
C ASP A 205 -3.25 -1.13 -15.19
N ALA A 206 -4.53 -1.15 -14.81
CA ALA A 206 -5.44 -0.04 -15.01
C ALA A 206 -5.40 0.97 -13.85
N ILE A 207 -5.02 2.21 -14.14
CA ILE A 207 -4.96 3.31 -13.15
C ILE A 207 -6.29 3.48 -12.41
N ARG A 208 -7.42 3.42 -13.15
CA ARG A 208 -8.76 3.57 -12.55
C ARG A 208 -9.10 2.43 -11.58
N ALA A 209 -8.72 1.20 -11.93
CA ALA A 209 -8.94 0.03 -11.08
C ALA A 209 -8.12 0.13 -9.79
N VAL A 210 -6.82 0.39 -9.91
CA VAL A 210 -5.93 0.55 -8.75
C VAL A 210 -6.39 1.70 -7.87
N LYS A 211 -6.69 2.87 -8.45
CA LYS A 211 -7.18 4.02 -7.67
C LYS A 211 -8.48 3.70 -6.93
N LEU A 212 -9.45 3.07 -7.59
CA LEU A 212 -10.72 2.70 -6.96
C LEU A 212 -10.51 1.74 -5.77
N LEU A 213 -9.69 0.71 -5.96
CA LEU A 213 -9.47 -0.31 -4.93
C LEU A 213 -8.65 0.25 -3.76
N THR A 214 -7.57 0.98 -4.03
CA THR A 214 -6.75 1.62 -3.00
C THR A 214 -7.56 2.64 -2.20
N ALA A 215 -8.37 3.48 -2.88
CA ALA A 215 -9.23 4.45 -2.21
C ALA A 215 -10.21 3.77 -1.25
N LYS A 216 -10.75 2.61 -1.64
CA LYS A 216 -11.70 1.87 -0.81
C LYS A 216 -11.05 1.19 0.38
N MET A 217 -9.80 0.75 0.26
CA MET A 217 -9.03 0.28 1.41
C MET A 217 -8.67 1.43 2.36
N ALA A 218 -8.37 2.62 1.84
CA ALA A 218 -8.13 3.81 2.64
C ALA A 218 -9.42 4.30 3.34
N ASP A 219 -10.57 4.26 2.66
CA ASP A 219 -11.88 4.58 3.24
C ASP A 219 -12.16 3.69 4.47
N ALA A 220 -11.88 2.39 4.39
CA ALA A 220 -12.04 1.46 5.51
C ALA A 220 -11.27 1.89 6.77
N LEU A 221 -10.07 2.42 6.60
CA LEU A 221 -9.19 2.90 7.69
C LEU A 221 -9.58 4.28 8.22
N ILE A 222 -10.30 5.08 7.43
CA ILE A 222 -10.78 6.41 7.84
C ILE A 222 -12.09 6.26 8.60
N GLU A 223 -13.01 5.43 8.08
CA GLU A 223 -14.29 5.14 8.72
C GLU A 223 -14.11 4.50 10.11
N SER A 224 -13.06 3.67 10.29
CA SER A 224 -12.74 3.12 11.60
C SER A 224 -12.34 4.17 12.63
N LYS A 225 -11.56 5.19 12.21
CA LYS A 225 -11.11 6.28 13.08
C LYS A 225 -12.25 7.24 13.45
N GLN A 226 -13.16 7.50 12.51
CA GLN A 226 -14.34 8.33 12.78
C GLN A 226 -15.30 7.67 13.77
N GLY A 227 -15.42 6.34 13.74
CA GLY A 227 -16.17 5.59 14.75
C GLY A 227 -15.59 5.69 16.17
N GLU A 228 -14.29 5.96 16.31
CA GLU A 228 -13.66 6.28 17.61
C GLU A 228 -13.91 7.73 18.04
N GLU A 229 -13.91 8.69 17.10
CA GLU A 229 -14.20 10.11 17.40
C GLU A 229 -15.68 10.37 17.72
N GLU A 230 -16.60 9.57 17.18
CA GLU A 230 -18.05 9.64 17.48
C GLU A 230 -18.48 8.81 18.70
N ALA A 231 -17.59 8.03 19.33
CA ALA A 231 -17.86 7.47 20.64
C ALA A 231 -17.84 8.63 21.66
N PRO A 232 -19.00 9.05 22.20
CA PRO A 232 -18.99 10.13 23.16
C PRO A 232 -18.18 9.68 24.37
N ALA A 233 -17.42 10.61 24.93
CA ALA A 233 -16.92 10.51 26.29
C ALA A 233 -18.12 10.33 27.24
N VAL A 234 -18.60 9.10 27.40
CA VAL A 234 -19.61 8.76 28.38
C VAL A 234 -18.93 8.76 29.74
N GLU A 235 -19.04 9.90 30.41
CA GLU A 235 -19.16 10.06 31.86
C GLU A 235 -18.18 9.24 32.71
N ALA A 236 -16.95 9.78 32.85
CA ALA A 236 -16.18 9.63 34.09
C ALA A 236 -16.39 10.87 34.97
N ALA A 237 -17.63 11.09 35.42
CA ALA A 237 -17.96 12.05 36.47
C ALA A 237 -19.26 11.61 37.17
N ALA A 238 -19.17 11.40 38.49
CA ALA A 238 -20.17 10.85 39.42
C ALA A 238 -20.32 9.31 39.31
N GLU A 239 -20.02 8.51 40.32
CA GLU A 239 -20.32 8.63 41.77
C GLU A 239 -19.16 8.09 42.64
#